data_AF-F4X0Z4-F1
#
_entry.id   AF-F4X0Z4-F1
#
_cell.length_a   1.000
_cell.length_b   1.000
_cell.length_c   1.000
_cell.angle_alpha   90.00
_cell.angle_beta   90.00
_cell.angle_gamma   90.00
#
_symmetry.space_group_name_H-M   'P 1'
#
loop_
_entity.id
_entity.type
_entity.pdbx_description
1 polymer ?
#
loop_
_entity_poly.entity_id
_entity_poly.type
_entity_poly.pdbx_seq_one_letter_code
_entity_poly.pdbx_strand_id
1 'polypeptide(L)' 'MEQRAVIKFNAKLAKSTSETFRSMQQVYVDSQCLGRTTVFEWHKRFLEGRETLEDNK' A
#
# COMPACT_ATOMS: atom_id res chain seq x y z
N MET A 1 -8.50 0.80 -5.93
CA MET A 1 -7.40 1.41 -6.72
C MET A 1 -6.72 2.55 -5.97
N GLU A 2 -7.47 3.52 -5.44
CA GLU A 2 -6.94 4.66 -4.67
C GLU A 2 -5.96 4.24 -3.54
N GLN A 3 -6.38 3.32 -2.67
CA GLN A 3 -5.53 2.80 -1.59
C GLN A 3 -4.23 2.17 -2.08
N ARG A 4 -4.24 1.50 -3.23
CA ARG A 4 -3.02 0.96 -3.86
C ARG A 4 -2.12 2.07 -4.40
N ALA A 5 -2.69 3.19 -4.86
CA ALA A 5 -1.90 4.37 -5.24
C ALA A 5 -1.22 5.01 -4.02
N VAL A 6 -1.91 5.07 -2.86
CA VAL A 6 -1.31 5.54 -1.60
C VAL A 6 -0.18 4.62 -1.15
N ILE A 7 -0.35 3.30 -1.25
CA ILE A 7 0.73 2.34 -0.97
C ILE A 7 1.92 2.56 -1.91
N LYS A 8 1.68 2.72 -3.22
CA LYS A 8 2.73 3.01 -4.22
C LYS A 8 3.47 4.32 -3.91
N PHE A 9 2.74 5.37 -3.52
CA PHE A 9 3.33 6.65 -3.14
C PHE A 9 4.25 6.51 -1.93
N ASN A 10 3.81 5.82 -0.87
CA ASN A 10 4.65 5.60 0.31
C ASN A 10 5.88 4.73 0.00
N ALA A 11 5.75 3.73 -0.88
CA ALA A 11 6.90 2.95 -1.35
C ALA A 11 7.93 3.82 -2.11
N LYS A 12 7.48 4.76 -2.94
CA LYS A 12 8.35 5.73 -3.63
C LYS A 12 9.03 6.72 -2.67
N LEU A 13 8.43 6.98 -1.51
CA LEU A 13 9.05 7.74 -0.43
C LEU A 13 10.03 6.91 0.42
N ALA A 14 10.33 5.66 0.01
CA ALA A 14 11.20 4.73 0.73
C ALA A 14 10.76 4.43 2.17
N LYS A 15 9.46 4.56 2.47
CA LYS A 15 8.91 4.14 3.76
C LYS A 15 8.95 2.62 3.89
N SER A 16 9.02 2.14 5.14
CA SER A 16 8.82 0.73 5.43
C SER A 16 7.35 0.30 5.25
N THR A 17 7.12 -1.01 5.12
CA THR A 17 5.76 -1.59 5.09
C THR A 17 4.96 -1.23 6.34
N SER A 18 5.61 -1.18 7.50
CA SER A 18 5.00 -0.82 8.79
C SER A 18 4.59 0.66 8.83
N GLU A 19 5.44 1.57 8.36
CA GLU A 19 5.09 2.99 8.26
C GLU A 19 3.96 3.23 7.26
N THR A 20 3.99 2.52 6.12
CA THR A 20 2.90 2.59 5.14
C THR A 20 1.58 2.14 5.77
N PHE A 21 1.56 1.02 6.50
CA PHE A 21 0.33 0.56 7.16
C PHE A 21 -0.19 1.56 8.19
N ARG A 22 0.68 2.18 8.99
CA ARG A 22 0.27 3.25 9.91
C ARG A 22 -0.31 4.46 9.19
N SER A 23 0.33 4.92 8.10
CA SER A 23 -0.21 6.01 7.28
C SER A 23 -1.56 5.64 6.65
N MET A 24 -1.74 4.38 6.24
CA MET A 24 -3.03 3.89 5.73
C MET A 24 -4.11 3.94 6.81
N GLN A 25 -3.83 3.50 8.04
CA GLN A 25 -4.78 3.56 9.16
C GLN A 25 -5.14 5.00 9.59
N GLN A 26 -4.24 5.97 9.37
CA GLN A 26 -4.52 7.38 9.65
C GLN A 26 -5.48 8.01 8.65
N VAL A 27 -5.43 7.60 7.39
CA VAL A 27 -6.25 8.16 6.30
C VAL A 27 -7.57 7.40 6.15
N TYR A 28 -7.51 6.07 6.24
CA TYR A 28 -8.67 5.20 6.07
C TYR A 28 -9.13 4.69 7.43
N VAL A 29 -10.32 5.12 7.84
CA VAL A 29 -10.98 4.66 9.07
C VAL A 29 -11.14 3.14 9.01
N ASP A 30 -10.74 2.43 10.08
CA ASP A 30 -10.49 0.98 10.16
C ASP A 30 -11.19 0.09 9.11
N SER A 31 -12.52 0.06 9.07
CA SER A 31 -13.28 -0.82 8.17
C SER A 31 -13.08 -0.55 6.67
N GLN A 32 -12.58 0.63 6.33
CA GLN A 32 -12.27 1.04 4.95
C GLN A 32 -10.81 0.77 4.59
N CYS A 33 -9.92 0.55 5.55
CA CYS A 33 -8.50 0.33 5.29
C CYS A 33 -8.25 -1.08 4.75
N LEU A 34 -7.42 -1.21 3.72
CA LEU A 34 -6.91 -2.51 3.28
C LEU A 34 -6.24 -3.24 4.45
N GLY A 35 -6.53 -4.54 4.57
CA GLY A 35 -5.93 -5.39 5.60
C GLY A 35 -4.40 -5.39 5.53
N ARG A 36 -3.76 -5.60 6.68
CA ARG A 36 -2.30 -5.54 6.84
C ARG A 36 -1.54 -6.39 5.81
N THR A 37 -1.99 -7.63 5.59
CA THR A 37 -1.37 -8.54 4.61
C THR A 37 -1.41 -7.96 3.20
N THR A 38 -2.55 -7.43 2.78
CA THR A 38 -2.72 -6.80 1.46
C THR A 38 -1.83 -5.57 1.31
N VAL A 39 -1.75 -4.71 2.34
CA VAL A 39 -0.86 -3.54 2.32
C VAL A 39 0.60 -3.96 2.13
N PHE A 40 1.03 -4.99 2.87
CA PHE A 40 2.41 -5.48 2.83
C PHE A 40 2.77 -6.09 1.48
N GLU A 41 1.87 -6.90 0.92
CA GLU A 41 2.04 -7.52 -0.38
C GLU A 41 2.15 -6.46 -1.48
N TRP A 42 1.23 -5.49 -1.53
CA TRP A 42 1.27 -4.43 -2.52
C TRP A 42 2.50 -3.56 -2.38
N HIS A 43 2.90 -3.21 -1.16
CA HIS A 43 4.11 -2.43 -0.91
C HIS A 43 5.35 -3.15 -1.43
N LYS A 44 5.48 -4.46 -1.15
CA LYS A 44 6.59 -5.28 -1.66
C LYS A 44 6.59 -5.31 -3.20
N ARG A 45 5.44 -5.56 -3.83
CA ARG A 45 5.31 -5.56 -5.31
C ARG A 45 5.77 -4.23 -5.91
N PHE A 46 5.46 -3.10 -5.29
CA PHE A 46 5.91 -1.78 -5.77
C PHE A 46 7.42 -1.55 -5.59
N LEU A 47 8.02 -2.04 -4.50
CA LEU A 47 9.48 -2.01 -4.33
C LEU A 47 10.19 -2.90 -5.36
N GLU A 48 9.56 -3.99 -5.78
CA GLU A 48 10.06 -4.90 -6.84
C GLU A 48 9.83 -4.35 -8.26
N GLY A 49 9.39 -3.10 -8.40
CA GLY A 49 9.29 -2.41 -9.70
C GLY A 49 7.93 -2.54 -10.39
N ARG A 50 6.89 -3.07 -9.72
CA ARG A 50 5.53 -3.06 -10.28
C ARG A 50 5.05 -1.63 -10.48
N GLU A 51 4.46 -1.33 -11.64
CA GLU A 51 3.90 0.00 -11.90
C GLU A 51 2.36 0.05 -11.85
N THR A 52 1.68 -1.06 -12.11
CA THR A 52 0.22 -1.11 -12.22
C THR A 52 -0.46 -1.16 -10.85
N LEU A 53 -1.66 -0.54 -10.75
CA LEU A 53 -2.52 -0.61 -9.56
C LEU A 53 -3.55 -1.76 -9.64
N GLU A 54 -3.74 -2.31 -10.84
CA GLU A 54 -4.62 -3.45 -11.10
C GLU A 54 -4.00 -4.73 -10.58
N ASP A 55 -4.83 -5.63 -10.05
CA ASP A 55 -4.34 -6.95 -9.66
C ASP A 55 -4.08 -7.82 -10.89
N ASN A 56 -3.16 -8.77 -10.76
CA ASN A 56 -3.05 -9.84 -11.74
C ASN A 56 -4.22 -10.77 -11.44
N LYS A 57 -5.30 -10.69 -12.21
CA LYS A 57 -6.44 -11.60 -12.06
C LYS A 57 -6.01 -13.06 -12.13
#